data_AF-A0A814YGT4-F1
#
_entry.id   AF-A0A814YGT4-F1
#
_cell.length_a   1.000
_cell.length_b   1.000
_cell.length_c   1.000
_cell.angle_alpha   90.00
_cell.angle_beta   90.00
_cell.angle_gamma   90.00
#
_symmetry.space_group_name_H-M   'P 1'
#
loop_
_entity.id
_entity.type
_entity.pdbx_description
1 polymer ?
#
loop_
_entity_poly.entity_id
_entity_poly.type
_entity_poly.pdbx_seq_one_letter_code
_entity_poly.pdbx_strand_id
1 'polypeptide(L)'
;MAIHSSSSYPFRGILYLLTHPPLWRHIFCGLIIMLLAAIVTSVLLFVFIFPLQAYAFENYMAEWLSWLISFFVTLFEIGVSILVISSLFLACYMDVIFDSVWRQETMGLNEGETHRRSATTYTCIKSFLTLILFRVVLLVVTSPLNLIPIVGTILYIYINGYYYAWSLHCRYFDLLGLSFLQGRHFVEENR
;
A
#
# COMPACT_ATOMS: atom_id res chain seq x y z
N MET A 1 -12.45 -28.50 15.57
CA MET A 1 -12.79 -27.09 15.29
C MET A 1 -12.14 -26.25 16.38
N ALA A 2 -10.88 -25.86 16.19
CA ALA A 2 -10.17 -25.09 17.21
C ALA A 2 -10.59 -23.62 17.07
N ILE A 3 -11.15 -23.06 18.15
CA ILE A 3 -11.57 -21.66 18.25
C ILE A 3 -10.28 -20.84 18.26
N HIS A 4 -9.90 -20.31 17.11
CA HIS A 4 -8.72 -19.48 16.98
C HIS A 4 -9.10 -18.03 17.16
N SER A 5 -8.46 -17.34 18.10
CA SER A 5 -8.66 -15.91 18.28
C SER A 5 -8.30 -15.17 17.00
N SER A 6 -9.07 -14.13 16.63
CA SER A 6 -8.80 -13.30 15.44
C SER A 6 -7.38 -12.69 15.43
N SER A 7 -6.75 -12.57 16.61
CA SER A 7 -5.36 -12.14 16.76
C SER A 7 -4.30 -13.16 16.27
N SER A 8 -4.68 -14.43 16.04
CA SER A 8 -3.74 -15.48 15.64
C SER A 8 -3.51 -15.59 14.13
N TYR A 9 -4.37 -14.97 13.31
CA TYR A 9 -4.28 -15.03 11.85
C TYR A 9 -3.00 -14.39 11.26
N PRO A 10 -2.49 -13.25 11.75
CA PRO A 10 -1.23 -12.70 11.26
C PRO A 10 -0.04 -13.66 11.44
N PHE A 11 0.04 -14.31 12.60
CA PHE A 11 1.10 -15.29 12.89
C PHE A 11 1.02 -16.51 11.98
N ARG A 12 -0.20 -16.97 11.68
CA ARG A 12 -0.42 -18.05 10.71
C ARG A 12 -0.02 -17.65 9.31
N GLY A 13 -0.31 -16.40 8.90
CA GLY A 13 0.15 -15.88 7.62
C GLY A 13 1.67 -15.89 7.50
N ILE A 14 2.39 -15.51 8.56
CA ILE A 14 3.86 -15.56 8.60
C ILE A 14 4.36 -17.01 8.54
N LEU A 15 3.80 -17.91 9.35
CA LEU A 15 4.17 -19.33 9.34
C LEU A 15 3.89 -19.98 7.97
N TYR A 16 2.73 -19.68 7.39
CA TYR A 16 2.34 -20.14 6.05
C TYR A 16 3.33 -19.64 5.00
N LEU A 17 3.65 -18.34 5.04
CA LEU A 17 4.64 -17.76 4.16
C LEU A 17 5.98 -18.48 4.29
N LEU A 18 6.46 -18.75 5.49
CA LEU A 18 7.73 -19.45 5.73
C LEU A 18 7.74 -20.90 5.21
N THR A 19 6.58 -21.56 5.18
CA THR A 19 6.47 -22.96 4.79
C THR A 19 6.33 -23.14 3.27
N HIS A 20 5.93 -22.10 2.53
CA HIS A 20 5.72 -22.14 1.08
C HIS A 20 6.71 -21.23 0.31
N PRO A 21 7.86 -21.79 -0.16
CA PRO A 21 8.87 -21.07 -0.96
C PRO A 21 8.37 -20.34 -2.22
N PRO A 22 7.36 -20.81 -2.99
CA PRO A 22 6.95 -20.11 -4.21
C PRO A 22 6.40 -18.69 -3.95
N LEU A 23 5.88 -18.41 -2.75
CA LEU A 23 5.40 -17.07 -2.37
C LEU A 23 6.57 -16.09 -2.20
N TRP A 24 7.74 -16.58 -1.75
CA TRP A 24 8.89 -15.72 -1.49
C TRP A 24 9.35 -15.02 -2.76
N ARG A 25 9.35 -15.73 -3.89
CA ARG A 25 9.72 -15.14 -5.19
C ARG A 25 8.87 -13.94 -5.52
N HIS A 26 7.58 -13.98 -5.19
CA HIS A 26 6.69 -12.85 -5.42
C HIS A 26 7.15 -11.71 -4.52
N ILE A 27 7.15 -11.90 -3.20
CA ILE A 27 7.45 -10.83 -2.23
C ILE A 27 8.81 -10.19 -2.49
N PHE A 28 9.86 -10.99 -2.74
CA PHE A 28 11.18 -10.48 -3.06
C PHE A 28 11.22 -9.71 -4.39
N CYS A 29 10.50 -10.17 -5.42
CA CYS A 29 10.38 -9.45 -6.68
C CYS A 29 9.69 -8.08 -6.46
N GLY A 30 8.59 -8.05 -5.71
CA GLY A 30 7.90 -6.80 -5.38
C GLY A 30 8.78 -5.83 -4.58
N LEU A 31 9.53 -6.35 -3.61
CA LEU A 31 10.48 -5.58 -2.80
C LEU A 31 11.60 -4.99 -3.66
N ILE A 32 12.19 -5.77 -4.57
CA ILE A 32 13.26 -5.30 -5.46
C ILE A 32 12.72 -4.20 -6.38
N ILE A 33 11.53 -4.38 -6.99
CA ILE A 33 10.91 -3.37 -7.85
C ILE A 33 10.69 -2.07 -7.06
N MET A 34 10.19 -2.17 -5.83
CA MET A 34 9.96 -1.02 -4.94
C MET A 34 11.25 -0.31 -4.55
N LEU A 35 12.30 -1.08 -4.23
CA LEU A 35 13.62 -0.53 -3.90
C LEU A 35 14.22 0.21 -5.10
N LEU A 36 14.15 -0.39 -6.30
CA LEU A 36 14.60 0.25 -7.53
C LEU A 36 13.80 1.51 -7.83
N ALA A 37 12.48 1.49 -7.67
CA ALA A 37 11.64 2.68 -7.84
C ALA A 37 12.06 3.80 -6.87
N ALA A 38 12.31 3.48 -5.59
CA ALA A 38 12.77 4.46 -4.61
C ALA A 38 14.13 5.07 -4.98
N ILE A 39 15.10 4.24 -5.43
CA ILE A 39 16.41 4.72 -5.87
C ILE A 39 16.27 5.62 -7.09
N VAL A 40 15.53 5.19 -8.11
CA VAL A 40 15.32 5.95 -9.34
C VAL A 40 14.65 7.28 -9.04
N THR A 41 13.55 7.30 -8.28
CA THR A 41 12.86 8.54 -7.90
C THR A 41 13.77 9.47 -7.11
N SER A 42 14.57 8.95 -6.18
CA SER A 42 15.52 9.76 -5.41
C SER A 42 16.57 10.41 -6.31
N VAL A 43 17.17 9.64 -7.22
CA VAL A 43 18.17 10.15 -8.16
C VAL A 43 17.57 11.17 -9.12
N LEU A 44 16.38 10.92 -9.67
CA LEU A 44 15.72 11.85 -10.58
C LEU A 44 15.38 13.19 -9.90
N LEU A 45 14.83 13.15 -8.69
CA LEU A 45 14.53 14.39 -7.95
C LEU A 45 15.81 15.15 -7.59
N PHE A 46 16.86 14.46 -7.18
CA PHE A 46 18.12 15.10 -6.83
C PHE A 46 18.88 15.65 -8.05
N VAL A 47 18.78 15.03 -9.22
CA VAL A 47 19.47 15.49 -10.43
C VAL A 47 18.69 16.61 -11.14
N PHE A 48 17.36 16.52 -11.20
CA PHE A 48 16.55 17.45 -11.98
C PHE A 48 15.88 18.54 -11.14
N ILE A 49 15.29 18.18 -10.00
CA ILE A 49 14.47 19.12 -9.22
C ILE A 49 15.34 19.97 -8.29
N PHE A 50 16.34 19.40 -7.65
CA PHE A 50 17.24 20.14 -6.75
C PHE A 50 17.91 21.37 -7.41
N PRO A 51 18.61 21.27 -8.56
CA PRO A 51 19.23 22.46 -9.17
C PRO A 51 18.17 23.44 -9.66
N LEU A 52 17.04 22.97 -10.20
CA LEU A 52 15.94 23.81 -10.64
C LEU A 52 15.38 24.65 -9.48
N GLN A 53 15.23 24.06 -8.29
CA GLN A 53 14.77 24.74 -7.09
C GLN A 53 15.80 25.75 -6.56
N ALA A 54 17.10 25.38 -6.56
CA ALA A 54 18.17 26.29 -6.13
C ALA A 54 18.21 27.56 -6.98
N TYR A 55 18.16 27.44 -8.30
CA TYR A 55 18.10 28.60 -9.19
C TYR A 55 16.78 29.39 -9.05
N ALA A 56 15.66 28.72 -8.75
CA ALA A 56 14.39 29.41 -8.52
C ALA A 56 14.41 30.28 -7.25
N PHE A 57 15.04 29.81 -6.17
CA PHE A 57 15.09 30.53 -4.89
C PHE A 57 16.19 31.62 -4.84
N GLU A 58 17.21 31.56 -5.71
CA GLU A 58 18.23 32.62 -5.82
C GLU A 58 17.62 34.00 -6.16
N ASN A 59 16.46 34.04 -6.82
CA ASN A 59 15.75 35.30 -7.09
C ASN A 59 15.19 35.98 -5.83
N TYR A 60 15.04 35.25 -4.72
CA TYR A 60 14.40 35.74 -3.50
C TYR A 60 15.35 35.81 -2.30
N MET A 61 16.45 35.06 -2.31
CA MET A 61 17.33 34.85 -1.15
C MET A 61 18.81 34.80 -1.56
N ALA A 62 19.71 34.94 -0.57
CA ALA A 62 21.15 34.77 -0.80
C ALA A 62 21.48 33.35 -1.33
N GLU A 63 22.47 33.26 -2.21
CA GLU A 63 22.85 32.03 -2.93
C GLU A 63 23.06 30.83 -1.97
N TRP A 64 23.90 30.99 -0.95
CA TRP A 64 24.18 29.92 0.02
C TRP A 64 22.93 29.43 0.77
N LEU A 65 21.98 30.34 1.04
CA LEU A 65 20.74 30.03 1.75
C LEU A 65 19.75 29.32 0.83
N SER A 66 19.67 29.74 -0.43
CA SER A 66 18.85 29.11 -1.47
C SER A 66 19.21 27.62 -1.63
N TRP A 67 20.50 27.32 -1.80
CA TRP A 67 20.99 25.95 -1.96
C TRP A 67 20.68 25.07 -0.74
N LEU A 68 20.83 25.62 0.46
CA LEU A 68 20.54 24.92 1.70
C LEU A 68 19.05 24.62 1.86
N ILE A 69 18.17 25.58 1.56
CA ILE A 69 16.72 25.39 1.62
C ILE A 69 16.26 24.37 0.56
N SER A 70 16.75 24.49 -0.68
CA SER A 70 16.45 23.54 -1.76
C SER A 70 16.81 22.11 -1.37
N PHE A 71 17.95 21.91 -0.71
CA PHE A 71 18.35 20.57 -0.25
C PHE A 71 17.31 19.95 0.70
N PHE A 72 16.83 20.69 1.70
CA PHE A 72 15.81 20.19 2.62
C PHE A 72 14.45 19.98 1.95
N VAL A 73 14.06 20.87 1.04
CA VAL A 73 12.81 20.75 0.27
C VAL A 73 12.86 19.52 -0.63
N THR A 74 13.95 19.30 -1.38
CA THR A 74 14.12 18.10 -2.21
C THR A 74 14.08 16.83 -1.36
N LEU A 75 14.73 16.80 -0.18
CA LEU A 75 14.65 15.65 0.73
C LEU A 75 13.20 15.35 1.17
N PHE A 76 12.44 16.39 1.50
CA PHE A 76 11.04 16.24 1.86
C PHE A 76 10.20 15.72 0.68
N GLU A 77 10.41 16.27 -0.52
CA GLU A 77 9.73 15.84 -1.75
C GLU A 77 10.05 14.39 -2.12
N ILE A 78 11.30 13.94 -1.93
CA ILE A 78 11.69 12.54 -2.11
C ILE A 78 10.89 11.66 -1.14
N GLY A 79 10.82 12.03 0.14
CA GLY A 79 10.07 11.30 1.15
C GLY A 79 8.58 11.17 0.80
N VAL A 80 7.93 12.28 0.43
CA VAL A 80 6.52 12.28 0.00
C VAL A 80 6.33 11.44 -1.26
N SER A 81 7.21 11.57 -2.25
CA SER A 81 7.13 10.81 -3.51
C SER A 81 7.23 9.31 -3.27
N ILE A 82 8.18 8.87 -2.43
CA ILE A 82 8.34 7.45 -2.06
C ILE A 82 7.09 6.94 -1.31
N LEU A 83 6.55 7.72 -0.38
CA LEU A 83 5.32 7.34 0.33
C LEU A 83 4.15 7.17 -0.63
N VAL A 84 3.95 8.11 -1.56
CA VAL A 84 2.90 8.00 -2.58
C VAL A 84 3.13 6.76 -3.44
N ILE A 85 4.30 6.59 -4.05
CA ILE A 85 4.63 5.43 -4.89
C ILE A 85 4.42 4.11 -4.13
N SER A 86 4.84 4.03 -2.88
CA SER A 86 4.65 2.85 -2.03
C SER A 86 3.18 2.53 -1.76
N SER A 87 2.36 3.56 -1.52
CA SER A 87 0.94 3.37 -1.27
C SER A 87 0.19 2.83 -2.50
N LEU A 88 0.61 3.25 -3.70
CA LEU A 88 0.11 2.79 -4.99
C LEU A 88 0.52 1.35 -5.26
N PHE A 89 1.82 1.07 -5.10
CA PHE A 89 2.37 -0.25 -5.36
C PHE A 89 1.75 -1.29 -4.42
N LEU A 90 1.67 -0.98 -3.11
CA LEU A 90 1.10 -1.88 -2.11
C LEU A 90 -0.37 -2.20 -2.41
N ALA A 91 -1.16 -1.23 -2.90
CA ALA A 91 -2.56 -1.46 -3.26
C ALA A 91 -2.70 -2.52 -4.36
N CYS A 92 -1.90 -2.43 -5.42
CA CYS A 92 -1.94 -3.39 -6.53
C CYS A 92 -1.29 -4.74 -6.15
N TYR A 93 -0.18 -4.69 -5.42
CA TYR A 93 0.64 -5.85 -5.14
C TYR A 93 -0.03 -6.83 -4.16
N MET A 94 -0.80 -6.31 -3.21
CA MET A 94 -1.54 -7.13 -2.25
C MET A 94 -2.60 -8.03 -2.92
N ASP A 95 -3.27 -7.54 -3.97
CA ASP A 95 -4.24 -8.34 -4.73
C ASP A 95 -3.57 -9.52 -5.45
N VAL A 96 -2.38 -9.29 -6.01
CA VAL A 96 -1.59 -10.33 -6.69
C VAL A 96 -1.12 -11.41 -5.71
N ILE A 97 -0.64 -11.01 -4.52
CA ILE A 97 -0.26 -11.96 -3.47
C ILE A 97 -1.50 -12.77 -3.04
N PHE A 98 -2.62 -12.09 -2.78
CA PHE A 98 -3.85 -12.74 -2.33
C PHE A 98 -4.32 -13.80 -3.33
N ASP A 99 -4.38 -13.45 -4.63
CA ASP A 99 -4.75 -14.39 -5.68
C ASP A 99 -3.77 -15.57 -5.78
N SER A 100 -2.47 -15.35 -5.53
CA SER A 100 -1.47 -16.42 -5.54
C SER A 100 -1.63 -17.40 -4.37
N VAL A 101 -1.98 -16.90 -3.18
CA VAL A 101 -2.26 -17.71 -1.99
C VAL A 101 -3.57 -18.49 -2.19
N TRP A 102 -4.62 -17.80 -2.64
CA TRP A 102 -5.92 -18.41 -2.91
C TRP A 102 -5.81 -19.58 -3.89
N ARG A 103 -5.03 -19.41 -4.96
CA ARG A 103 -4.78 -20.48 -5.93
C ARG A 103 -4.04 -21.66 -5.31
N GLN A 104 -3.06 -21.45 -4.44
CA GLN A 104 -2.33 -22.58 -3.82
C GLN A 104 -3.21 -23.38 -2.85
N GLU A 105 -4.05 -22.69 -2.07
CA GLU A 105 -5.03 -23.35 -1.20
C GLU A 105 -6.11 -24.08 -2.00
N THR A 106 -6.58 -23.48 -3.10
CA THR A 106 -7.66 -24.04 -3.93
C THR A 106 -7.18 -25.15 -4.88
N MET A 107 -5.90 -25.13 -5.30
CA MET A 107 -5.31 -26.18 -6.13
C MET A 107 -5.27 -27.56 -5.44
N GLY A 108 -5.41 -27.62 -4.12
CA GLY A 108 -5.61 -28.88 -3.40
C GLY A 108 -7.01 -29.47 -3.52
N LEU A 109 -7.99 -28.74 -4.07
CA LEU A 109 -9.40 -29.12 -4.01
C LEU A 109 -10.07 -29.41 -5.36
N ASN A 110 -9.61 -28.92 -6.52
CA ASN A 110 -10.11 -29.35 -7.84
C ASN A 110 -9.21 -28.87 -9.00
N GLU A 111 -8.56 -29.81 -9.71
CA GLU A 111 -8.13 -29.63 -11.10
C GLU A 111 -9.36 -29.69 -12.00
N GLY A 112 -10.05 -28.58 -12.15
CA GLY A 112 -11.22 -28.56 -13.03
C GLY A 112 -12.11 -27.40 -12.69
N GLU A 113 -12.16 -26.44 -13.60
CA GLU A 113 -13.24 -25.47 -13.71
C GLU A 113 -13.37 -24.54 -12.50
N THR A 114 -12.79 -23.33 -12.55
CA THR A 114 -13.56 -22.11 -12.25
C THR A 114 -12.79 -20.89 -12.77
N HIS A 115 -13.27 -20.45 -13.93
CA HIS A 115 -13.44 -19.05 -14.30
C HIS A 115 -12.21 -18.13 -14.29
N ARG A 116 -11.65 -18.01 -15.49
CA ARG A 116 -11.16 -16.78 -16.11
C ARG A 116 -12.23 -15.66 -16.03
N ARG A 117 -12.54 -15.15 -14.83
CA ARG A 117 -13.10 -13.81 -14.68
C ARG A 117 -11.95 -12.83 -14.55
N SER A 118 -11.36 -12.55 -15.71
CA SER A 118 -10.91 -11.20 -16.03
C SER A 118 -12.12 -10.29 -15.91
N ALA A 119 -12.51 -9.96 -14.68
CA ALA A 119 -13.51 -8.96 -14.39
C ALA A 119 -12.84 -7.61 -14.65
N THR A 120 -12.86 -7.23 -15.93
CA THR A 120 -12.93 -5.85 -16.37
C THR A 120 -11.86 -4.95 -15.76
N THR A 121 -10.70 -4.95 -16.41
CA THR A 121 -9.62 -3.97 -16.25
C THR A 121 -10.12 -2.51 -16.15
N TYR A 122 -11.30 -2.19 -16.67
CA TYR A 122 -11.90 -0.83 -16.62
C TYR A 122 -12.62 -0.47 -15.31
N THR A 123 -13.28 -1.40 -14.60
CA THR A 123 -13.95 -1.10 -13.32
C THR A 123 -12.93 -1.00 -12.19
N CYS A 124 -11.89 -1.83 -12.26
CA CYS A 124 -10.76 -1.81 -11.35
C CYS A 124 -10.06 -0.44 -11.38
N ILE A 125 -9.82 0.16 -12.54
CA ILE A 125 -9.09 1.44 -12.64
C ILE A 125 -9.83 2.64 -11.98
N LYS A 126 -11.16 2.73 -12.08
CA LYS A 126 -11.92 3.83 -11.45
C LYS A 126 -11.99 3.69 -9.93
N SER A 127 -12.22 2.47 -9.43
CA SER A 127 -12.13 2.19 -7.99
C SER A 127 -10.69 2.32 -7.50
N PHE A 128 -9.71 1.94 -8.29
CA PHE A 128 -8.28 2.07 -8.01
C PHE A 128 -7.88 3.53 -7.89
N LEU A 129 -8.25 4.41 -8.83
CA LEU A 129 -7.96 5.84 -8.73
C LEU A 129 -8.65 6.48 -7.51
N THR A 130 -9.88 6.07 -7.21
CA THR A 130 -10.63 6.57 -6.04
C THR A 130 -9.99 6.10 -4.73
N LEU A 131 -9.56 4.85 -4.65
CA LEU A 131 -8.85 4.30 -3.50
C LEU A 131 -7.45 4.90 -3.35
N ILE A 132 -6.78 5.19 -4.46
CA ILE A 132 -5.50 5.89 -4.49
C ILE A 132 -5.67 7.31 -3.96
N LEU A 133 -6.62 8.07 -4.51
CA LEU A 133 -6.90 9.43 -4.07
C LEU A 133 -7.29 9.43 -2.59
N PHE A 134 -8.13 8.49 -2.17
CA PHE A 134 -8.48 8.34 -0.77
C PHE A 134 -7.26 8.03 0.11
N ARG A 135 -6.38 7.11 -0.29
CA ARG A 135 -5.15 6.79 0.46
C ARG A 135 -4.17 7.94 0.52
N VAL A 136 -3.95 8.64 -0.59
CA VAL A 136 -3.06 9.81 -0.64
C VAL A 136 -3.62 10.94 0.22
N VAL A 137 -4.93 11.23 0.12
CA VAL A 137 -5.59 12.23 0.97
C VAL A 137 -5.50 11.83 2.44
N LEU A 138 -5.76 10.57 2.77
CA LEU A 138 -5.68 10.08 4.14
C LEU A 138 -4.25 10.18 4.67
N LEU A 139 -3.25 9.83 3.88
CA LEU A 139 -1.84 9.97 4.23
C LEU A 139 -1.46 11.45 4.46
N VAL A 140 -1.85 12.34 3.55
CA VAL A 140 -1.54 13.79 3.67
C VAL A 140 -2.25 14.42 4.87
N VAL A 141 -3.50 14.05 5.14
CA VAL A 141 -4.28 14.57 6.27
C VAL A 141 -3.83 13.98 7.61
N THR A 142 -3.42 12.71 7.64
CA THR A 142 -2.97 12.04 8.87
C THR A 142 -1.47 12.17 9.12
N SER A 143 -0.67 12.56 8.14
CA SER A 143 0.76 12.88 8.31
C SER A 143 1.00 13.98 9.36
N PRO A 144 0.31 15.14 9.35
CA PRO A 144 0.52 16.19 10.36
C PRO A 144 0.12 15.76 11.77
N LEU A 145 -0.74 14.74 11.92
CA LEU A 145 -1.06 14.17 13.24
C LEU A 145 0.19 13.60 13.91
N ASN A 146 1.16 13.08 13.15
CA ASN A 146 2.40 12.52 13.70
C ASN A 146 3.35 13.58 14.31
N LEU A 147 3.09 14.88 14.18
CA LEU A 147 3.86 15.92 14.90
C LEU A 147 3.66 15.86 16.42
N ILE A 148 2.53 15.32 16.90
CA ILE A 148 2.28 15.15 18.33
C ILE A 148 2.76 13.74 18.73
N PRO A 149 3.82 13.62 19.55
CA PRO A 149 4.32 12.32 19.97
C PRO A 149 3.24 11.56 20.76
N ILE A 150 3.22 10.24 20.61
CA ILE A 150 2.31 9.29 21.28
C ILE A 150 0.86 9.40 20.80
N VAL A 151 0.17 10.52 21.05
CA VAL A 151 -1.27 10.67 20.72
C VAL A 151 -1.50 10.66 19.21
N GLY A 152 -0.66 11.41 18.49
CA GLY A 152 -0.69 11.46 17.03
C GLY A 152 -0.49 10.11 16.40
N THR A 153 0.52 9.37 16.87
CA THR A 153 0.86 8.04 16.37
C THR A 153 -0.24 7.02 16.64
N ILE A 154 -0.83 7.02 17.84
CA ILE A 154 -1.94 6.11 18.17
C ILE A 154 -3.13 6.36 17.25
N LEU A 155 -3.53 7.63 17.07
CA LEU A 155 -4.65 7.99 16.22
C LEU A 155 -4.37 7.70 14.75
N TYR A 156 -3.13 7.94 14.29
CA TYR A 156 -2.66 7.58 12.96
C TYR A 156 -2.79 6.08 12.70
N ILE A 157 -2.28 5.24 13.61
CA ILE A 157 -2.34 3.78 13.50
C ILE A 157 -3.79 3.31 13.51
N TYR A 158 -4.63 3.89 14.37
CA TYR A 158 -6.04 3.51 14.46
C TYR A 158 -6.79 3.77 13.14
N ILE A 159 -6.67 4.99 12.60
CA ILE A 159 -7.36 5.38 11.36
C ILE A 159 -6.79 4.62 10.17
N ASN A 160 -5.48 4.70 9.93
CA ASN A 160 -4.84 4.05 8.78
C ASN A 160 -4.99 2.53 8.86
N GLY A 161 -4.83 1.95 10.05
CA GLY A 161 -4.96 0.52 10.29
C GLY A 161 -6.37 0.00 10.03
N TYR A 162 -7.41 0.75 10.42
CA TYR A 162 -8.80 0.38 10.14
C TYR A 162 -9.08 0.31 8.64
N TYR A 163 -8.71 1.34 7.88
CA TYR A 163 -8.91 1.35 6.43
C TYR A 163 -8.04 0.30 5.71
N TYR A 164 -6.82 0.07 6.19
CA TYR A 164 -5.94 -0.95 5.65
C TYR A 164 -6.51 -2.36 5.87
N ALA A 165 -7.02 -2.66 7.07
CA ALA A 165 -7.65 -3.94 7.37
C ALA A 165 -8.86 -4.19 6.46
N TRP A 166 -9.70 -3.18 6.26
CA TRP A 166 -10.85 -3.30 5.36
C TRP A 166 -10.42 -3.54 3.91
N SER A 167 -9.37 -2.86 3.45
CA SER A 167 -8.80 -3.04 2.12
C SER A 167 -8.35 -4.49 1.85
N LEU A 168 -7.88 -5.22 2.86
CA LEU A 168 -7.49 -6.63 2.71
C LEU A 168 -8.70 -7.56 2.53
N HIS A 169 -9.87 -7.19 3.05
CA HIS A 169 -11.09 -8.00 2.94
C HIS A 169 -11.88 -7.72 1.67
N CYS A 170 -11.72 -6.54 1.06
CA CYS A 170 -12.39 -6.20 -0.20
C CYS A 170 -12.17 -7.26 -1.29
N ARG A 171 -10.91 -7.69 -1.49
CA ARG A 171 -10.59 -8.70 -2.51
C ARG A 171 -11.27 -10.04 -2.25
N TYR A 172 -11.38 -10.44 -0.98
CA TYR A 172 -12.08 -11.65 -0.58
C TYR A 172 -13.60 -11.55 -0.86
N PHE A 173 -14.23 -10.41 -0.55
CA PHE A 173 -15.64 -10.18 -0.85
C PHE A 173 -15.92 -10.12 -2.35
N ASP A 174 -15.00 -9.55 -3.13
CA ASP A 174 -15.08 -9.53 -4.59
C ASP A 174 -15.07 -10.94 -5.18
N LEU A 175 -14.24 -11.86 -4.64
CA LEU A 175 -14.25 -13.27 -5.05
C LEU A 175 -15.55 -13.99 -4.72
N LEU A 176 -16.18 -13.65 -3.60
CA LEU A 176 -17.49 -14.18 -3.20
C LEU A 176 -18.66 -13.53 -3.96
N GLY A 177 -18.41 -12.47 -4.74
CA GLY A 177 -19.45 -11.71 -5.42
C GLY A 177 -20.36 -10.91 -4.47
N LEU A 178 -19.89 -10.62 -3.26
CA LEU A 178 -20.62 -9.85 -2.25
C LEU A 178 -20.41 -8.35 -2.48
N SER A 179 -21.48 -7.56 -2.33
CA SER A 179 -21.36 -6.10 -2.29
C SER A 179 -20.71 -5.61 -0.99
N PHE A 180 -20.13 -4.40 -0.98
CA PHE A 180 -19.49 -3.81 0.20
C PHE A 180 -20.37 -3.80 1.45
N LEU A 181 -21.67 -3.50 1.28
CA LEU A 181 -22.66 -3.51 2.38
C LEU A 181 -22.93 -4.92 2.91
N GLN A 182 -23.03 -5.91 2.02
CA GLN A 182 -23.19 -7.31 2.42
C GLN A 182 -21.94 -7.86 3.12
N GLY A 183 -20.75 -7.49 2.65
CA GLY A 183 -19.49 -7.83 3.31
C GLY A 183 -19.41 -7.27 4.73
N ARG A 184 -19.93 -6.06 4.98
CA ARG A 184 -20.02 -5.49 6.32
C ARG A 184 -20.93 -6.30 7.25
N HIS A 185 -22.11 -6.67 6.80
CA HIS A 185 -23.00 -7.53 7.58
C HIS A 185 -22.37 -8.90 7.88
N PHE A 186 -21.69 -9.48 6.90
CA PHE A 186 -20.97 -10.74 7.08
C PHE A 186 -19.89 -10.66 8.16
N VAL A 187 -19.12 -9.56 8.21
CA VAL A 187 -18.12 -9.34 9.27
C VAL A 187 -18.78 -9.12 10.62
N GLU A 188 -19.89 -8.38 10.68
CA GLU A 188 -20.62 -8.12 11.93
C GLU A 188 -21.23 -9.41 12.52
N GLU A 189 -21.67 -10.36 11.68
CA GLU A 189 -22.17 -11.66 12.10
C GLU A 189 -21.08 -12.63 12.57
N ASN A 190 -19.83 -12.47 12.10
CA ASN A 190 -18.70 -13.38 12.38
C ASN A 190 -17.59 -12.75 13.25
N ARG A 191 -17.90 -11.64 13.94
CA ARG A 191 -16.96 -10.92 14.83
C ARG A 191 -16.88 -11.54 16.22
#